data_AF-K1TWW1-F1
#
_entry.id   AF-K1TWW1-F1
#
_cell.length_a   1.000
_cell.length_b   1.000
_cell.length_c   1.000
_cell.angle_alpha   90.00
_cell.angle_beta   90.00
_cell.angle_gamma   90.00
#
_symmetry.space_group_name_H-M   'P 1'
#
loop_
_entity.id
_entity.type
_entity.pdbx_description
1 polymer ?
#
loop_
_entity_poly.entity_id
_entity_poly.type
_entity_poly.pdbx_seq_one_letter_code
_entity_poly.pdbx_strand_id
1 'polypeptide(L)'
;SIAVFEAGHKLSGRKCPIDGDKIPNCINCKSCSIMSGFGGAGAFSDGKYNITNDFGGTLYEHIGKKQAIELMKYVDEINMEHGGEGTRLFSTAGTKFKKICMQNKLKLLDASVRHLGTDINYVVLENLYDELKDKADFYFDTPVSSITHLDNGYSIHTEDEDFECKDCIVSVGRSGSKWMEQVCHEMDIPTKSNRVDIGVRVELP
;
A
#
# COMPACT_ATOMS: atom_id res chain seq x y z
N SER A 1 -23.55 1.24 0.88
CA SER A 1 -22.75 0.58 -0.17
C SER A 1 -21.37 1.20 -0.18
N ILE A 2 -20.38 0.51 -0.74
CA ILE A 2 -18.99 0.98 -0.90
C ILE A 2 -18.66 0.86 -2.38
N ALA A 3 -18.16 1.92 -2.98
CA ALA A 3 -17.60 1.92 -4.34
C ALA A 3 -16.08 2.12 -4.24
N VAL A 4 -15.30 1.31 -4.95
CA VAL A 4 -13.84 1.37 -4.98
C VAL A 4 -13.40 1.62 -6.42
N PHE A 5 -12.77 2.77 -6.66
CA PHE A 5 -12.21 3.15 -7.96
C PHE A 5 -10.72 2.86 -7.99
N GLU A 6 -10.28 2.12 -9.00
CA GLU A 6 -8.88 1.74 -9.20
C GLU A 6 -8.47 2.01 -10.65
N ALA A 7 -7.38 2.75 -10.81
CA ALA A 7 -6.85 3.13 -12.13
C ALA A 7 -6.15 1.96 -12.87
N GLY A 8 -5.80 0.90 -12.15
CA GLY A 8 -5.27 -0.33 -12.72
C GLY A 8 -6.28 -1.47 -12.76
N HIS A 9 -5.75 -2.67 -13.01
CA HIS A 9 -6.56 -3.86 -13.21
C HIS A 9 -6.90 -4.58 -11.90
N LYS A 10 -7.92 -5.44 -11.96
CA LYS A 10 -8.11 -6.51 -10.97
C LYS A 10 -6.86 -7.39 -10.86
N LEU A 11 -6.65 -8.03 -9.70
CA LEU A 11 -5.41 -8.76 -9.40
C LEU A 11 -5.01 -9.76 -10.51
N SER A 12 -5.95 -10.60 -10.96
CA SER A 12 -5.72 -11.60 -12.02
C SER A 12 -5.40 -11.02 -13.41
N GLY A 13 -5.71 -9.76 -13.65
CA GLY A 13 -5.38 -9.05 -14.89
C GLY A 13 -4.03 -8.32 -14.83
N ARG A 14 -3.37 -8.26 -13.67
CA ARG A 14 -2.12 -7.52 -13.51
C ARG A 14 -0.95 -8.33 -14.06
N LYS A 15 -0.45 -7.94 -15.23
CA LYS A 15 0.74 -8.56 -15.84
C LYS A 15 1.67 -7.50 -16.40
N CYS A 16 2.91 -7.48 -15.89
CA CYS A 16 3.96 -6.70 -16.54
C CYS A 16 4.34 -7.36 -17.87
N PRO A 17 4.40 -6.62 -18.99
CA PRO A 17 4.76 -7.20 -20.28
C PRO A 17 6.25 -7.54 -20.39
N ILE A 18 7.08 -7.11 -19.44
CA ILE A 18 8.50 -7.47 -19.39
C ILE A 18 8.61 -8.98 -19.20
N ASP A 19 9.20 -9.66 -20.19
CA ASP A 19 9.43 -11.11 -20.17
C ASP A 19 10.92 -11.46 -20.20
N GLY A 20 11.80 -10.46 -20.31
CA GLY A 20 13.25 -10.64 -20.40
C GLY A 20 13.77 -11.00 -21.79
N ASP A 21 12.88 -11.38 -22.71
CA ASP A 21 13.22 -11.87 -24.05
C ASP A 21 12.71 -10.93 -25.15
N LYS A 22 11.39 -10.84 -25.34
CA LYS A 22 10.77 -9.98 -26.36
C LYS A 22 10.67 -8.53 -25.88
N ILE A 23 10.41 -8.37 -24.59
CA ILE A 23 10.33 -7.08 -23.91
C ILE A 23 11.34 -7.13 -22.76
N PRO A 24 12.62 -6.81 -23.05
CA PRO A 24 13.69 -6.92 -22.05
C PRO A 24 13.66 -5.79 -21.01
N ASN A 25 12.97 -4.67 -21.31
CA ASN A 25 12.98 -3.46 -20.48
C ASN A 25 11.59 -2.87 -20.31
N CYS A 26 11.42 -2.02 -19.29
CA CYS A 26 10.19 -1.28 -19.05
C CYS A 26 9.81 -0.41 -20.25
N ILE A 27 8.52 -0.46 -20.64
CA ILE A 27 7.96 0.29 -21.78
C ILE A 27 7.05 1.45 -21.35
N ASN A 28 7.01 1.78 -20.05
CA ASN A 28 6.15 2.85 -19.50
C ASN A 28 4.67 2.71 -19.90
N CYS A 29 4.08 1.56 -19.56
CA CYS A 29 2.66 1.29 -19.79
C CYS A 29 1.78 2.43 -19.26
N LYS A 30 0.65 2.73 -19.94
CA LYS A 30 -0.33 3.75 -19.50
C LYS A 30 -0.74 3.54 -18.03
N SER A 31 -1.04 2.29 -17.65
CA SER A 31 -1.19 1.85 -16.27
C SER A 31 -0.15 0.77 -15.99
N CYS A 32 0.72 1.01 -15.00
CA CYS A 32 1.78 0.06 -14.66
C CYS A 32 1.22 -1.03 -13.76
N SER A 33 1.03 -2.25 -14.30
CA SER A 33 0.53 -3.40 -13.54
C SER A 33 1.37 -3.71 -12.28
N ILE A 34 2.64 -3.30 -12.19
CA ILE A 34 3.44 -3.48 -10.96
C ILE A 34 3.02 -2.49 -9.87
N MET A 35 2.64 -1.26 -10.23
CA MET A 35 2.37 -0.17 -9.28
C MET A 35 0.87 0.03 -9.00
N SER A 36 0.01 -0.31 -9.95
CA SER A 36 -1.43 -0.01 -9.95
C SER A 36 -2.27 -1.26 -10.17
N GLY A 37 -3.50 -1.23 -9.68
CA GLY A 37 -4.43 -2.37 -9.63
C GLY A 37 -4.67 -2.86 -8.20
N PHE A 38 -5.57 -3.82 -8.04
CA PHE A 38 -5.93 -4.36 -6.71
C PHE A 38 -4.69 -4.82 -5.92
N GLY A 39 -4.54 -4.35 -4.68
CA GLY A 39 -3.35 -4.56 -3.84
C GLY A 39 -2.19 -3.56 -4.06
N GLY A 40 -2.36 -2.62 -5.01
CA GLY A 40 -1.42 -1.53 -5.29
C GLY A 40 0.01 -2.02 -5.57
N ALA A 41 1.00 -1.18 -5.23
CA ALA A 41 2.42 -1.51 -5.38
C ALA A 41 2.88 -2.67 -4.47
N GLY A 42 2.08 -3.08 -3.48
CA GLY A 42 2.40 -4.18 -2.57
C GLY A 42 2.21 -5.57 -3.18
N ALA A 43 1.40 -5.71 -4.23
CA ALA A 43 0.96 -7.03 -4.72
C ALA A 43 2.09 -7.94 -5.22
N PHE A 44 3.07 -7.37 -5.93
CA PHE A 44 4.23 -8.10 -6.45
C PHE A 44 5.49 -7.89 -5.62
N SER A 45 5.33 -7.46 -4.37
CA SER A 45 6.44 -7.28 -3.44
C SER A 45 6.81 -8.60 -2.77
N ASP A 46 7.84 -8.58 -1.93
CA ASP A 46 8.22 -9.72 -1.10
C ASP A 46 7.27 -9.94 0.11
N GLY A 47 6.16 -9.20 0.21
CA GLY A 47 5.14 -9.41 1.24
C GLY A 47 5.66 -9.22 2.67
N LYS A 48 6.42 -8.13 2.90
CA LYS A 48 6.96 -7.78 4.23
C LYS A 48 6.05 -6.78 4.94
N TYR A 49 5.43 -7.19 6.03
CA TYR A 49 4.58 -6.33 6.85
C TYR A 49 5.28 -5.99 8.16
N ASN A 50 5.60 -4.70 8.34
CA ASN A 50 6.32 -4.21 9.50
C ASN A 50 5.33 -3.89 10.63
N ILE A 51 5.55 -4.50 11.79
CA ILE A 51 4.82 -4.25 13.03
C ILE A 51 5.75 -3.50 13.97
N THR A 52 5.87 -2.19 13.73
CA THR A 52 6.73 -1.28 14.51
C THR A 52 6.33 0.19 14.29
N ASN A 53 6.71 1.05 15.24
CA ASN A 53 6.64 2.51 15.09
C ASN A 53 8.01 3.13 14.79
N ASP A 54 9.08 2.33 14.68
CA ASP A 54 10.43 2.83 14.48
C ASP A 54 10.74 3.21 13.01
N PHE A 55 9.99 2.66 12.04
CA PHE A 55 10.13 2.95 10.61
C PHE A 55 8.87 2.58 9.81
N GLY A 56 8.82 2.99 8.53
CA GLY A 56 7.76 2.64 7.56
C GLY A 56 6.61 3.66 7.45
N GLY A 57 6.33 4.41 8.52
CA GLY A 57 5.33 5.48 8.53
C GLY A 57 5.17 6.12 9.91
N THR A 58 4.34 7.16 10.00
CA THR A 58 4.16 7.99 11.20
C THR A 58 2.72 8.00 11.73
N LEU A 59 1.91 6.97 11.42
CA LEU A 59 0.51 6.88 11.87
C LEU A 59 0.36 7.09 13.39
N TYR A 60 1.33 6.61 14.17
CA TYR A 60 1.36 6.77 15.63
C TYR A 60 1.36 8.22 16.10
N GLU A 61 1.76 9.18 15.28
CA GLU A 61 1.73 10.62 15.61
C GLU A 61 0.31 11.17 15.66
N HIS A 62 -0.64 10.49 15.00
CA HIS A 62 -2.04 10.90 14.93
C HIS A 62 -2.93 10.14 15.93
N ILE A 63 -2.66 8.86 16.14
CA ILE A 63 -3.53 7.97 16.95
C ILE A 63 -2.83 7.36 18.17
N GLY A 64 -1.55 7.68 18.38
CA GLY A 64 -0.75 7.14 19.47
C GLY A 64 -0.10 5.79 19.16
N LYS A 65 1.03 5.54 19.84
CA LYS A 65 1.90 4.36 19.59
C LYS A 65 1.22 3.02 19.82
N LYS A 66 0.39 2.90 20.86
CA LYS A 66 -0.28 1.65 21.21
C LYS A 66 -1.30 1.27 20.14
N GLN A 67 -2.19 2.21 19.79
CA GLN A 67 -3.25 1.99 18.80
C GLN A 67 -2.68 1.69 17.41
N ALA A 68 -1.60 2.37 17.01
CA ALA A 68 -0.93 2.07 15.73
C ALA A 68 -0.42 0.61 15.68
N ILE A 69 0.20 0.10 16.75
CA ILE A 69 0.68 -1.29 16.81
C ILE A 69 -0.49 -2.28 16.83
N GLU A 70 -1.58 -1.97 17.53
CA GLU A 70 -2.78 -2.81 17.56
C GLU A 70 -3.42 -2.93 16.17
N LEU A 71 -3.49 -1.83 15.41
CA LEU A 71 -3.97 -1.87 14.02
C LEU A 71 -3.03 -2.66 13.09
N MET A 72 -1.71 -2.55 13.25
CA MET A 72 -0.76 -3.36 12.47
C MET A 72 -0.92 -4.85 12.75
N LYS A 73 -1.16 -5.22 14.01
CA LYS A 73 -1.42 -6.61 14.40
C LYS A 73 -2.76 -7.11 13.85
N TYR A 74 -3.80 -6.29 13.90
CA TYR A 74 -5.08 -6.60 13.29
C TYR A 74 -4.96 -6.86 11.78
N VAL A 75 -4.18 -6.05 11.07
CA VAL A 75 -3.87 -6.30 9.65
C VAL A 75 -3.08 -7.60 9.45
N ASP A 76 -2.12 -7.91 10.33
CA ASP A 76 -1.41 -9.20 10.30
C ASP A 76 -2.37 -10.37 10.50
N GLU A 77 -3.30 -10.29 11.46
CA GLU A 77 -4.33 -11.31 11.70
C GLU A 77 -5.19 -11.54 10.45
N ILE A 78 -5.66 -10.48 9.79
CA ILE A 78 -6.38 -10.58 8.51
C ILE A 78 -5.53 -11.31 7.47
N ASN A 79 -4.26 -10.93 7.29
CA ASN A 79 -3.38 -11.59 6.32
C ASN A 79 -3.24 -13.09 6.63
N MET A 80 -3.11 -13.45 7.91
CA MET A 80 -3.00 -14.84 8.35
C MET A 80 -4.27 -15.64 8.04
N GLU A 81 -5.45 -15.06 8.28
CA GLU A 81 -6.75 -15.68 7.99
C GLU A 81 -6.99 -15.89 6.49
N HIS A 82 -6.38 -15.06 5.64
CA HIS A 82 -6.57 -15.07 4.19
C HIS A 82 -5.47 -15.86 3.45
N GLY A 83 -4.82 -16.82 4.11
CA GLY A 83 -3.83 -17.70 3.47
C GLY A 83 -2.37 -17.38 3.80
N GLY A 84 -2.13 -16.41 4.70
CA GLY A 84 -0.81 -16.16 5.27
C GLY A 84 -0.40 -17.18 6.34
N GLU A 85 -1.25 -18.16 6.67
CA GLU A 85 -0.95 -19.18 7.69
C GLU A 85 0.38 -19.91 7.43
N GLY A 86 1.13 -20.18 8.51
CA GLY A 86 2.43 -20.86 8.43
C GLY A 86 3.61 -19.98 8.00
N THR A 87 3.35 -18.73 7.58
CA THR A 87 4.42 -17.76 7.28
C THR A 87 5.14 -17.30 8.55
N ARG A 88 6.37 -16.79 8.38
CA ARG A 88 7.24 -16.51 9.51
C ARG A 88 7.11 -15.06 9.98
N LEU A 89 6.98 -14.91 11.30
CA LEU A 89 7.17 -13.63 11.98
C LEU A 89 8.63 -13.55 12.47
N PHE A 90 9.38 -12.62 11.91
CA PHE A 90 10.73 -12.31 12.37
C PHE A 90 10.67 -11.21 13.43
N SER A 91 11.60 -11.22 14.37
CA SER A 91 11.73 -10.15 15.36
C SER A 91 13.18 -9.84 15.65
N THR A 92 13.48 -8.56 15.84
CA THR A 92 14.80 -8.10 16.31
C THR A 92 14.96 -8.23 17.83
N ALA A 93 13.85 -8.46 18.55
CA ALA A 93 13.83 -8.61 20.00
C ALA A 93 14.67 -9.81 20.45
N GLY A 94 15.43 -9.63 21.53
CA GLY A 94 16.24 -10.71 22.12
C GLY A 94 17.47 -11.12 21.31
N THR A 95 17.81 -10.41 20.22
CA THR A 95 18.98 -10.75 19.39
C THR A 95 20.29 -10.23 20.01
N LYS A 96 21.40 -10.93 19.74
CA LYS A 96 22.76 -10.47 20.10
C LYS A 96 23.15 -9.12 19.45
N PHE A 97 22.48 -8.78 18.34
CA PHE A 97 22.78 -7.58 17.56
C PHE A 97 22.50 -6.30 18.32
N LYS A 98 21.51 -6.28 19.22
CA LYS A 98 21.25 -5.10 20.06
C LYS A 98 22.50 -4.68 20.84
N LYS A 99 23.21 -5.66 21.43
CA LYS A 99 24.47 -5.43 22.15
C LYS A 99 25.58 -4.98 21.21
N ILE A 100 25.75 -5.64 20.05
CA ILE A 100 26.80 -5.31 19.07
C ILE A 100 26.61 -3.89 18.52
N CYS A 101 25.38 -3.51 18.16
CA CYS A 101 25.06 -2.17 17.69
C CYS A 101 25.41 -1.12 18.76
N MET A 102 25.01 -1.34 20.02
CA MET A 102 25.34 -0.43 21.12
C MET A 102 26.85 -0.25 21.31
N GLN A 103 27.64 -1.34 21.23
CA GLN A 103 29.11 -1.28 21.32
C GLN A 103 29.75 -0.45 20.19
N ASN A 104 29.10 -0.37 19.02
CA ASN A 104 29.55 0.37 17.86
C ASN A 104 28.83 1.71 17.66
N LYS A 105 28.13 2.21 18.69
CA LYS A 105 27.37 3.48 18.65
C LYS A 105 26.28 3.50 17.56
N LEU A 106 25.74 2.34 17.23
CA LEU A 106 24.61 2.17 16.31
C LEU A 106 23.31 1.94 17.10
N LYS A 107 22.21 2.50 16.62
CA LYS A 107 20.86 2.21 17.13
C LYS A 107 20.24 1.10 16.30
N LEU A 108 20.00 -0.06 16.90
CA LEU A 108 19.16 -1.09 16.30
C LEU A 108 17.69 -0.65 16.45
N LEU A 109 16.97 -0.58 15.34
CA LEU A 109 15.53 -0.34 15.34
C LEU A 109 14.81 -1.64 15.69
N ASP A 110 13.86 -1.56 16.62
CA ASP A 110 13.13 -2.74 17.07
C ASP A 110 11.87 -2.94 16.23
N ALA A 111 11.70 -4.15 15.68
CA ALA A 111 10.55 -4.49 14.87
C ALA A 111 10.23 -5.98 14.91
N SER A 112 8.95 -6.28 14.70
CA SER A 112 8.52 -7.57 14.18
C SER A 112 8.12 -7.42 12.73
N VAL A 113 8.52 -8.35 11.87
CA VAL A 113 8.24 -8.32 10.43
C VAL A 113 7.67 -9.65 10.00
N ARG A 114 6.42 -9.62 9.53
CA ARG A 114 5.82 -10.76 8.83
C ARG A 114 6.44 -10.85 7.46
N HIS A 115 6.90 -12.04 7.07
CA HIS A 115 7.37 -12.29 5.71
C HIS A 115 6.48 -13.34 5.07
N LEU A 116 5.61 -12.91 4.17
CA LEU A 116 4.78 -13.80 3.36
C LEU A 116 5.59 -14.38 2.19
N GLY A 117 6.44 -13.57 1.56
CA GLY A 117 7.01 -13.89 0.25
C GLY A 117 6.00 -13.56 -0.86
N THR A 118 6.50 -13.37 -2.08
CA THR A 118 5.68 -12.89 -3.21
C THR A 118 4.52 -13.82 -3.54
N ASP A 119 4.74 -15.14 -3.54
CA ASP A 119 3.69 -16.11 -3.93
C ASP A 119 2.53 -16.12 -2.92
N ILE A 120 2.84 -16.20 -1.61
CA ILE A 120 1.81 -16.21 -0.56
C ILE A 120 1.14 -14.84 -0.46
N ASN A 121 1.87 -13.74 -0.66
CA ASN A 121 1.29 -12.40 -0.70
C ASN A 121 0.24 -12.27 -1.81
N TYR A 122 0.50 -12.86 -2.98
CA TYR A 122 -0.48 -12.88 -4.06
C TYR A 122 -1.74 -13.68 -3.68
N VAL A 123 -1.58 -14.86 -3.07
CA VAL A 123 -2.70 -15.69 -2.57
C VAL A 123 -3.54 -14.93 -1.53
N VAL A 124 -2.88 -14.24 -0.59
CA VAL A 124 -3.56 -13.42 0.43
C VAL A 124 -4.42 -12.33 -0.22
N LEU A 125 -3.88 -11.62 -1.21
CA LEU A 125 -4.64 -10.59 -1.92
C LEU A 125 -5.77 -11.18 -2.77
N GLU A 126 -5.59 -12.36 -3.36
CA GLU A 126 -6.64 -13.04 -4.12
C GLU A 126 -7.82 -13.42 -3.20
N ASN A 127 -7.53 -14.03 -2.05
CA ASN A 127 -8.56 -14.37 -1.06
C ASN A 127 -9.28 -13.13 -0.52
N LEU A 128 -8.55 -12.04 -0.25
CA LEU A 128 -9.15 -10.77 0.16
C LEU A 128 -10.07 -10.19 -0.92
N TYR A 129 -9.65 -10.22 -2.19
CA TYR A 129 -10.49 -9.77 -3.29
C TYR A 129 -11.76 -10.63 -3.41
N ASP A 130 -11.61 -11.95 -3.32
CA ASP A 130 -12.72 -12.88 -3.41
C ASP A 130 -13.75 -12.71 -2.29
N GLU A 131 -13.33 -12.33 -1.09
CA GLU A 131 -14.25 -11.98 -0.01
C GLU A 131 -14.95 -10.63 -0.25
N LEU A 132 -14.22 -9.64 -0.79
CA LEU A 132 -14.70 -8.26 -0.89
C LEU A 132 -15.54 -7.98 -2.13
N LYS A 133 -15.36 -8.74 -3.23
CA LYS A 133 -16.01 -8.48 -4.53
C LYS A 133 -17.55 -8.46 -4.47
N ASP A 134 -18.14 -9.17 -3.51
CA ASP A 134 -19.59 -9.21 -3.31
C ASP A 134 -20.07 -8.20 -2.23
N LYS A 135 -19.13 -7.50 -1.57
CA LYS A 135 -19.38 -6.53 -0.49
C LYS A 135 -19.14 -5.07 -0.91
N ALA A 136 -18.45 -4.85 -2.03
CA ALA A 136 -18.16 -3.54 -2.59
C ALA A 136 -18.18 -3.58 -4.12
N ASP A 137 -18.57 -2.47 -4.73
CA ASP A 137 -18.57 -2.29 -6.18
C ASP A 137 -17.17 -1.83 -6.62
N PHE A 138 -16.45 -2.69 -7.34
CA PHE A 138 -15.11 -2.38 -7.83
C PHE A 138 -15.15 -1.88 -9.28
N TYR A 139 -14.65 -0.66 -9.48
CA TYR A 139 -14.47 -0.02 -10.78
C TYR A 139 -12.97 -0.04 -11.12
N PHE A 140 -12.54 -1.07 -11.84
CA PHE A 140 -11.17 -1.21 -12.34
C PHE A 140 -10.99 -0.50 -13.67
N ASP A 141 -9.75 -0.13 -13.99
CA ASP A 141 -9.43 0.66 -15.17
C ASP A 141 -10.19 2.00 -15.22
N THR A 142 -10.58 2.52 -14.05
CA THR A 142 -11.40 3.71 -13.87
C THR A 142 -10.63 4.75 -13.04
N PRO A 143 -9.67 5.47 -13.63
CA PRO A 143 -8.99 6.55 -12.94
C PRO A 143 -9.98 7.69 -12.63
N VAL A 144 -9.99 8.14 -11.37
CA VAL A 144 -10.71 9.36 -10.97
C VAL A 144 -9.93 10.58 -11.47
N SER A 145 -10.60 11.47 -12.19
CA SER A 145 -9.99 12.66 -12.78
C SER A 145 -9.95 13.83 -11.79
N SER A 146 -11.03 14.07 -11.05
CA SER A 146 -11.13 15.09 -10.00
C SER A 146 -12.19 14.73 -8.96
N ILE A 147 -12.21 15.48 -7.86
CA ILE A 147 -13.22 15.36 -6.81
C ILE A 147 -13.74 16.75 -6.47
N THR A 148 -15.06 16.92 -6.46
CA THR A 148 -15.71 18.17 -6.08
C THR A 148 -16.39 18.02 -4.74
N HIS A 149 -16.15 18.94 -3.79
CA HIS A 149 -16.89 18.98 -2.54
C HIS A 149 -18.28 19.59 -2.77
N LEU A 150 -19.31 18.90 -2.28
CA LEU A 150 -20.71 19.31 -2.37
C LEU A 150 -21.22 19.73 -0.98
N ASP A 151 -22.40 20.34 -0.89
CA ASP A 151 -23.00 20.73 0.39
C ASP A 151 -23.19 19.53 1.35
N ASN A 152 -23.39 18.32 0.81
CA ASN A 152 -23.62 17.10 1.59
C ASN A 152 -22.84 15.90 1.05
N GLY A 153 -21.55 16.08 0.74
CA GLY A 153 -20.66 15.00 0.33
C GLY A 153 -19.68 15.41 -0.75
N TYR A 154 -19.45 14.51 -1.70
CA TYR A 154 -18.47 14.65 -2.78
C TYR A 154 -19.05 14.13 -4.09
N SER A 155 -18.70 14.80 -5.19
CA SER A 155 -18.83 14.25 -6.55
C SER A 155 -17.46 13.74 -7.01
N ILE A 156 -17.42 12.50 -7.49
CA ILE A 156 -16.24 11.79 -7.98
C ILE A 156 -16.34 11.75 -9.50
N HIS A 157 -15.42 12.42 -10.18
CA HIS A 157 -15.44 12.52 -11.64
C HIS A 157 -14.56 11.45 -12.27
N THR A 158 -15.10 10.71 -13.23
CA THR A 158 -14.36 9.73 -14.04
C THR A 158 -14.37 10.14 -15.52
N GLU A 159 -13.87 9.29 -16.42
CA GLU A 159 -13.98 9.54 -17.87
C GLU A 159 -15.41 9.32 -18.38
N ASP A 160 -16.13 8.34 -17.79
CA ASP A 160 -17.42 7.87 -18.29
C ASP A 160 -18.61 8.55 -17.60
N GLU A 161 -18.57 8.64 -16.26
CA GLU A 161 -19.65 9.22 -15.47
C GLU A 161 -19.17 9.78 -14.12
N ASP A 162 -20.09 10.50 -13.45
CA ASP A 162 -19.88 11.09 -12.14
C ASP A 162 -20.62 10.29 -11.06
N PHE A 163 -20.00 10.16 -9.88
CA PHE A 163 -20.58 9.44 -8.74
C PHE A 163 -20.66 10.33 -7.52
N GLU A 164 -21.76 10.28 -6.78
CA GLU A 164 -21.90 11.03 -5.53
C GLU A 164 -21.74 10.13 -4.30
N CYS A 165 -21.03 10.61 -3.29
CA CYS A 165 -20.89 9.91 -2.01
C CYS A 165 -20.88 10.89 -0.83
N LYS A 166 -21.27 10.41 0.35
CA LYS A 166 -21.19 11.19 1.59
C LYS A 166 -19.75 11.24 2.13
N ASP A 167 -19.10 10.08 2.15
CA ASP A 167 -17.76 9.89 2.69
C ASP A 167 -16.82 9.48 1.55
N CYS A 168 -15.72 10.23 1.37
CA CYS A 168 -14.71 9.98 0.34
C CYS A 168 -13.36 9.64 0.99
N ILE A 169 -12.79 8.48 0.65
CA ILE A 169 -11.47 8.04 1.10
C ILE A 169 -10.53 8.02 -0.10
N VAL A 170 -9.44 8.78 -0.02
CA VAL A 170 -8.43 8.85 -1.08
C VAL A 170 -7.16 8.13 -0.65
N SER A 171 -6.78 7.07 -1.36
CA SER A 171 -5.67 6.16 -1.00
C SER A 171 -4.74 5.78 -2.18
N VAL A 172 -4.45 6.75 -3.05
CA VAL A 172 -3.78 6.56 -4.36
C VAL A 172 -2.27 6.26 -4.33
N GLY A 173 -1.68 6.12 -3.13
CA GLY A 173 -0.25 5.88 -2.96
C GLY A 173 0.65 6.99 -3.54
N ARG A 174 1.96 6.73 -3.61
CA ARG A 174 2.94 7.71 -4.10
C ARG A 174 2.81 7.98 -5.60
N SER A 175 2.41 6.98 -6.38
CA SER A 175 2.16 7.12 -7.83
C SER A 175 1.08 8.15 -8.13
N GLY A 176 0.07 8.29 -7.27
CA GLY A 176 -1.00 9.28 -7.39
C GLY A 176 -0.72 10.62 -6.71
N SER A 177 0.49 10.89 -6.18
CA SER A 177 0.71 12.06 -5.32
C SER A 177 0.55 13.40 -6.04
N LYS A 178 0.88 13.48 -7.33
CA LYS A 178 0.69 14.70 -8.14
C LYS A 178 -0.78 15.02 -8.35
N TRP A 179 -1.58 14.00 -8.60
CA TRP A 179 -3.03 14.14 -8.71
C TRP A 179 -3.64 14.54 -7.35
N MET A 180 -3.18 13.92 -6.25
CA MET A 180 -3.62 14.30 -4.91
C MET A 180 -3.25 15.74 -4.54
N GLU A 181 -2.09 16.23 -4.99
CA GLU A 181 -1.68 17.63 -4.81
C GLU A 181 -2.68 18.60 -5.46
N GLN A 182 -3.15 18.28 -6.66
CA GLN A 182 -4.20 19.05 -7.34
C GLN A 182 -5.52 19.01 -6.56
N VAL A 183 -5.97 17.83 -6.13
CA VAL A 183 -7.19 17.68 -5.33
C VAL A 183 -7.11 18.50 -4.03
N CYS A 184 -5.99 18.42 -3.32
CA CYS A 184 -5.77 19.22 -2.10
C CYS A 184 -5.83 20.72 -2.40
N HIS A 185 -5.23 21.17 -3.50
CA HIS A 185 -5.25 22.59 -3.89
C HIS A 185 -6.67 23.07 -4.21
N GLU A 186 -7.44 22.29 -4.96
CA GLU A 186 -8.83 22.63 -5.32
C GLU A 186 -9.77 22.65 -4.10
N MET A 187 -9.49 21.83 -3.09
CA MET A 187 -10.27 21.75 -1.85
C MET A 187 -9.73 22.62 -0.70
N ASP A 188 -8.71 23.46 -0.95
CA ASP A 188 -8.02 24.26 0.08
C ASP A 188 -7.52 23.43 1.29
N ILE A 189 -7.05 22.21 1.02
CA ILE A 189 -6.46 21.31 2.02
C ILE A 189 -4.96 21.62 2.16
N PRO A 190 -4.48 22.08 3.33
CA PRO A 190 -3.08 22.42 3.51
C PRO A 190 -2.17 21.20 3.35
N THR A 191 -1.12 21.34 2.54
CA THR A 191 -0.11 20.30 2.34
C THR A 191 1.20 20.65 3.05
N LYS A 192 2.01 19.63 3.34
CA LYS A 192 3.37 19.78 3.87
C LYS A 192 4.33 18.96 3.03
N SER A 193 5.47 19.55 2.69
CA SER A 193 6.55 18.80 2.05
C SER A 193 7.18 17.85 3.06
N ASN A 194 7.03 16.54 2.82
CA ASN A 194 7.74 15.52 3.59
C ASN A 194 9.16 15.32 3.07
N ARG A 195 10.07 14.95 3.97
CA ARG A 195 11.40 14.48 3.60
C ARG A 195 11.29 13.12 2.91
N VAL A 196 12.14 12.89 1.92
CA VAL A 196 12.28 11.59 1.25
C VAL A 196 13.63 11.01 1.68
N ASP A 197 13.61 9.77 2.13
CA ASP A 197 14.84 9.04 2.42
C ASP A 197 15.45 8.56 1.10
N ILE A 198 16.71 8.93 0.87
CA ILE A 198 17.50 8.48 -0.28
C ILE A 198 18.58 7.56 0.28
N GLY A 199 18.69 6.37 -0.30
CA GLY A 199 19.68 5.37 0.09
C GLY A 199 20.19 4.58 -1.10
N VAL A 200 21.17 3.71 -0.84
CA VAL A 200 21.71 2.78 -1.81
C VAL A 200 21.30 1.38 -1.38
N ARG A 201 20.75 0.59 -2.31
CA ARG A 201 20.54 -0.84 -2.10
C ARG A 201 21.89 -1.55 -2.28
N VAL A 202 22.37 -2.18 -1.21
CA VAL A 202 23.60 -2.97 -1.22
C VAL A 202 23.21 -4.44 -1.27
N GLU A 203 23.72 -5.17 -2.27
CA GLU A 203 23.58 -6.62 -2.38
C GLU A 203 24.90 -7.26 -1.97
N LEU A 204 24.84 -8.22 -1.06
CA LEU A 204 26.02 -8.95 -0.56
C LEU A 204 25.93 -10.42 -1.02
N PRO A 205 27.06 -11.04 -1.41
CA PRO A 205 27.11 -12.44 -1.82
C PRO A 205 26.84 -13.42 -0.68
#